data_AF-A0A929BFE3-F1
#
_entry.id   AF-A0A929BFE3-F1
#
_cell.length_a   1.000
_cell.length_b   1.000
_cell.length_c   1.000
_cell.angle_alpha   90.00
_cell.angle_beta   90.00
_cell.angle_gamma   90.00
#
_symmetry.space_group_name_H-M   'P 1'
#
loop_
_entity.id
_entity.type
_entity.pdbx_description
1 polymer ?
#
loop_
_entity_poly.entity_id
_entity_poly.type
_entity_poly.pdbx_seq_one_letter_code
_entity_poly.pdbx_strand_id
1 'polypeptide(L)'
;MKKNSLIIILIFISISAFSQKKCKYEKNAIDALTELRIIRTVPVSICRVNGQPFYFKAQTIGDRKYLKLKYFRYNDFKIKDNTELTFTLSNYTNITLTPRKVKKDTTEQESNFMTVSSMIIYQLTDEQYKTLIKYPITSVKYFIDTGFITKSIKENKQNKIQKILKCIE
;
A
#
# COMPACT_ATOMS: atom_id res chain seq x y z
N MET A 1 48.24 11.32 -50.80
CA MET A 1 48.72 11.38 -49.41
C MET A 1 47.60 11.90 -48.51
N LYS A 2 47.27 11.12 -47.46
CA LYS A 2 46.58 11.48 -46.20
C LYS A 2 45.25 12.25 -46.28
N LYS A 3 44.16 11.58 -45.89
CA LYS A 3 43.45 11.91 -44.64
C LYS A 3 42.56 10.75 -44.19
N ASN A 4 43.00 10.09 -43.12
CA ASN A 4 42.17 9.30 -42.22
C ASN A 4 41.18 10.21 -41.48
N SER A 5 39.94 9.75 -41.33
CA SER A 5 39.01 9.98 -40.21
C SER A 5 37.92 8.90 -40.37
N LEU A 6 38.00 7.72 -39.77
CA LEU A 6 37.81 7.36 -38.36
C LEU A 6 36.46 7.83 -37.76
N ILE A 7 35.80 6.89 -37.07
CA ILE A 7 34.79 7.04 -35.99
C ILE A 7 33.33 6.96 -36.46
N ILE A 8 32.74 5.75 -36.45
CA ILE A 8 31.93 5.18 -35.36
C ILE A 8 30.65 6.01 -35.13
N ILE A 9 29.54 5.60 -35.77
CA ILE A 9 28.21 6.01 -35.34
C ILE A 9 27.81 5.10 -34.19
N LEU A 10 27.98 5.64 -32.99
CA LEU A 10 27.50 5.13 -31.72
C LEU A 10 26.01 4.77 -31.81
N ILE A 11 25.72 3.48 -31.67
CA ILE A 11 24.80 2.90 -30.68
C ILE A 11 23.97 3.96 -29.93
N PHE A 12 22.80 4.30 -30.48
CA PHE A 12 21.69 4.87 -29.72
C PHE A 12 21.00 3.74 -28.92
N ILE A 13 21.73 3.12 -28.00
CA ILE A 13 21.09 2.49 -26.84
C ILE A 13 20.82 3.67 -25.91
N SER A 14 19.68 4.32 -26.13
CA SER A 14 19.09 5.20 -25.14
C SER A 14 18.85 4.34 -23.91
N ILE A 15 19.80 4.45 -22.98
CA ILE A 15 19.73 3.99 -21.61
C ILE A 15 18.51 4.66 -21.01
N SER A 16 17.34 4.04 -21.20
CA SER A 16 16.18 4.21 -20.34
C SER A 16 16.46 3.42 -19.07
N ALA A 17 17.56 3.76 -18.39
CA ALA A 17 17.68 3.53 -16.96
C ALA A 17 16.65 4.45 -16.32
N PHE A 18 15.39 4.00 -16.35
CA PHE A 18 14.36 4.46 -15.46
C PHE A 18 14.99 4.49 -14.08
N SER A 19 15.14 5.70 -13.56
CA SER A 19 15.48 5.94 -12.17
C SER A 19 14.34 5.34 -11.33
N GLN A 20 14.37 4.02 -11.12
CA GLN A 20 13.57 3.35 -10.13
C GLN A 20 14.04 3.92 -8.80
N LYS A 21 13.31 4.91 -8.29
CA LYS A 21 13.54 5.45 -6.95
C LYS A 21 13.64 4.27 -6.00
N LYS A 22 14.85 4.03 -5.47
CA LYS A 22 15.16 2.90 -4.59
C LYS A 22 14.07 2.79 -3.53
N CYS A 23 13.35 1.68 -3.54
CA CYS A 23 12.27 1.42 -2.61
C CYS A 23 12.77 1.49 -1.15
N LYS A 24 11.97 2.09 -0.26
CA LYS A 24 12.28 2.17 1.17
C LYS A 24 11.57 1.06 1.92
N TYR A 25 12.34 0.26 2.65
CA TYR A 25 11.87 -0.93 3.33
C TYR A 25 12.00 -0.82 4.85
N GLU A 26 10.98 -1.27 5.57
CA GLU A 26 11.08 -1.59 7.01
C GLU A 26 11.79 -2.94 7.21
N LYS A 27 11.56 -3.89 6.31
CA LYS A 27 12.17 -5.24 6.32
C LYS A 27 12.36 -5.71 4.88
N ASN A 28 13.51 -6.27 4.57
CA ASN A 28 13.78 -6.99 3.32
C ASN A 28 14.82 -8.06 3.66
N ALA A 29 14.34 -9.22 4.12
CA ALA A 29 15.18 -10.28 4.64
C ALA A 29 14.52 -11.64 4.42
N ILE A 30 15.33 -12.69 4.41
CA ILE A 30 14.87 -14.06 4.48
C ILE A 30 14.61 -14.39 5.95
N ASP A 31 13.46 -15.00 6.24
CA ASP A 31 13.13 -15.46 7.57
C ASP A 31 13.89 -16.75 7.88
N ALA A 32 14.66 -16.76 8.97
CA ALA A 32 15.56 -17.88 9.28
C ALA A 32 14.83 -19.19 9.62
N LEU A 33 13.56 -19.13 10.05
CA LEU A 33 12.80 -20.32 10.43
C LEU A 33 12.00 -20.89 9.26
N THR A 34 11.42 -20.00 8.45
CA THR A 34 10.53 -20.41 7.35
C THR A 34 11.21 -20.40 5.98
N GLU A 35 12.42 -19.85 5.89
CA GLU A 35 13.17 -19.60 4.65
C GLU A 35 12.43 -18.72 3.63
N LEU A 36 11.28 -18.15 4.03
CA LEU A 36 10.49 -17.27 3.18
C LEU A 36 11.10 -15.88 3.15
N ARG A 37 11.18 -15.31 1.95
CA ARG A 37 11.51 -13.90 1.79
C ARG A 37 10.38 -13.03 2.33
N ILE A 38 10.71 -12.13 3.24
CA ILE A 38 9.80 -11.13 3.81
C ILE A 38 10.26 -9.75 3.39
N ILE A 39 9.42 -9.07 2.60
CA ILE A 39 9.60 -7.68 2.21
C ILE A 39 8.47 -6.86 2.81
N ARG A 40 8.78 -5.72 3.42
CA ARG A 40 7.82 -4.79 4.00
C ARG A 40 8.25 -3.36 3.72
N THR A 41 7.34 -2.56 3.16
CA THR A 41 7.63 -1.15 2.84
C THR A 41 7.45 -0.24 4.05
N VAL A 42 8.10 0.93 4.01
CA VAL A 42 7.76 2.07 4.88
C VAL A 42 6.31 2.52 4.60
N PRO A 43 5.53 2.95 5.61
CA PRO A 43 4.16 3.40 5.42
C PRO A 43 4.05 4.69 4.62
N VAL A 44 2.99 4.80 3.84
CA VAL A 44 2.62 5.99 3.08
C VAL A 44 1.22 6.45 3.46
N SER A 45 1.07 7.74 3.77
CA SER A 45 -0.27 8.33 3.97
C SER A 45 -0.91 8.67 2.63
N ILE A 46 -2.13 8.18 2.40
CA ILE A 46 -2.91 8.47 1.18
C ILE A 46 -3.92 9.59 1.38
N CYS A 47 -4.52 9.71 2.56
CA CYS A 47 -5.44 10.78 2.93
C CYS A 47 -5.42 11.01 4.45
N ARG A 48 -6.30 11.88 4.93
CA ARG A 48 -6.60 12.04 6.36
C ARG A 48 -8.03 11.60 6.65
N VAL A 49 -8.20 10.89 7.76
CA VAL A 49 -9.46 10.36 8.27
C VAL A 49 -9.56 10.77 9.74
N ASN A 50 -10.68 11.38 10.13
CA ASN A 50 -10.86 12.02 11.44
C ASN A 50 -9.67 12.90 11.86
N GLY A 51 -9.22 13.77 10.94
CA GLY A 51 -8.07 14.65 11.19
C GLY A 51 -6.72 13.92 11.24
N GLN A 52 -6.62 12.60 11.14
CA GLN A 52 -5.38 11.83 11.29
C GLN A 52 -4.93 11.16 9.99
N PRO A 53 -3.63 10.88 9.79
CA PRO A 53 -3.16 10.27 8.55
C PRO A 53 -3.61 8.81 8.41
N PHE A 54 -4.08 8.46 7.22
CA PHE A 54 -4.48 7.10 6.84
C PHE A 54 -3.32 6.40 6.14
N TYR A 55 -2.61 5.55 6.87
CA TYR A 55 -1.33 4.98 6.45
C TYR A 55 -1.50 3.59 5.84
N PHE A 56 -0.81 3.34 4.74
CA PHE A 56 -0.74 2.03 4.11
C PHE A 56 0.70 1.57 3.97
N LYS A 57 0.93 0.27 4.15
CA LYS A 57 2.19 -0.39 3.77
C LYS A 57 1.94 -1.72 3.09
N ALA A 58 2.83 -2.08 2.19
CA ALA A 58 2.80 -3.32 1.46
C ALA A 58 3.74 -4.32 2.16
N GLN A 59 3.35 -5.59 2.16
CA GLN A 59 4.19 -6.67 2.65
C GLN A 59 4.04 -7.90 1.76
N THR A 60 5.15 -8.56 1.44
CA THR A 60 5.15 -9.92 0.91
C THR A 60 5.74 -10.90 1.92
N ILE A 61 5.20 -12.12 1.98
CA ILE A 61 5.77 -13.28 2.67
C ILE A 61 5.67 -14.45 1.68
N GLY A 62 6.81 -14.87 1.13
CA GLY A 62 6.81 -15.78 -0.04
C GLY A 62 6.01 -15.15 -1.18
N ASP A 63 5.06 -15.89 -1.74
CA ASP A 63 4.21 -15.41 -2.85
C ASP A 63 3.00 -14.57 -2.38
N ARG A 64 2.70 -14.59 -1.08
CA ARG A 64 1.51 -13.94 -0.52
C ARG A 64 1.74 -12.46 -0.32
N LYS A 65 0.90 -11.65 -0.97
CA LYS A 65 0.95 -10.19 -0.93
C LYS A 65 -0.12 -9.64 0.00
N TYR A 66 0.26 -8.63 0.78
CA TYR A 66 -0.59 -8.02 1.78
C TYR A 66 -0.54 -6.50 1.67
N LEU A 67 -1.70 -5.88 1.84
CA LEU A 67 -1.83 -4.46 2.08
C LEU A 67 -2.28 -4.25 3.52
N LYS A 68 -1.53 -3.45 4.27
CA LYS A 68 -1.78 -3.20 5.69
C LYS A 68 -2.18 -1.76 5.90
N LEU A 69 -3.34 -1.55 6.47
CA LEU A 69 -3.86 -0.25 6.85
C LEU A 69 -3.53 0.02 8.31
N LYS A 70 -2.91 1.16 8.60
CA LYS A 70 -2.73 1.70 9.95
C LYS A 70 -3.55 2.99 10.07
N TYR A 71 -4.39 3.05 11.10
CA TYR A 71 -5.19 4.22 11.45
C TYR A 71 -5.13 4.47 12.96
N PHE A 72 -5.59 5.63 13.40
CA PHE A 72 -5.61 5.99 14.81
C PHE A 72 -7.04 6.03 15.34
N ARG A 73 -7.25 5.42 16.51
CA ARG A 73 -8.52 5.49 17.26
C ARG A 73 -8.49 6.73 18.14
N TYR A 74 -9.52 7.57 18.04
CA TYR A 74 -9.67 8.83 18.78
C TYR A 74 -11.15 9.18 18.93
N ASN A 75 -11.58 9.68 20.09
CA ASN A 75 -12.90 10.28 20.31
C ASN A 75 -14.03 9.50 19.61
N ASP A 76 -14.17 8.22 19.95
CA ASP A 76 -15.16 7.27 19.41
C ASP A 76 -15.02 6.92 17.91
N PHE A 77 -14.03 7.46 17.21
CA PHE A 77 -13.73 7.05 15.85
C PHE A 77 -13.00 5.70 15.83
N LYS A 78 -13.70 4.67 15.35
CA LYS A 78 -13.16 3.34 15.05
C LYS A 78 -13.59 2.92 13.64
N ILE A 79 -12.64 2.45 12.84
CA ILE A 79 -12.95 1.73 11.61
C ILE A 79 -13.29 0.30 11.99
N LYS A 80 -14.42 -0.21 11.51
CA LYS A 80 -14.84 -1.59 11.74
C LYS A 80 -13.82 -2.55 11.11
N ASP A 81 -13.08 -3.26 11.96
CA ASP A 81 -11.95 -4.12 11.60
C ASP A 81 -12.36 -5.42 10.89
N ASN A 82 -13.65 -5.79 10.97
CA ASN A 82 -14.27 -6.92 10.31
C ASN A 82 -15.04 -6.56 9.03
N THR A 83 -14.93 -5.32 8.56
CA THR A 83 -15.62 -4.84 7.35
C THR A 83 -14.67 -4.58 6.20
N GLU A 84 -15.24 -4.55 5.00
CA GLU A 84 -14.51 -4.35 3.77
C GLU A 84 -13.97 -2.92 3.61
N LEU A 85 -12.84 -2.80 2.91
CA LEU A 85 -12.31 -1.54 2.42
C LEU A 85 -12.47 -1.50 0.90
N THR A 86 -13.15 -0.49 0.36
CA THR A 86 -13.32 -0.36 -1.09
C THR A 86 -12.50 0.80 -1.63
N PHE A 87 -11.70 0.54 -2.64
CA PHE A 87 -11.00 1.54 -3.43
C PHE A 87 -11.75 1.80 -4.73
N THR A 88 -11.98 3.07 -5.05
CA THR A 88 -12.37 3.48 -6.41
C THR A 88 -11.12 3.87 -7.18
N LEU A 89 -10.98 3.34 -8.39
CA LEU A 89 -9.81 3.51 -9.23
C LEU A 89 -10.05 4.59 -10.30
N SER A 90 -8.98 5.05 -10.94
CA SER A 90 -9.06 6.09 -11.98
C SER A 90 -9.80 5.65 -13.26
N ASN A 91 -9.94 4.34 -13.48
CA ASN A 91 -10.75 3.74 -14.54
C ASN A 91 -12.19 3.44 -14.10
N TYR A 92 -12.64 4.06 -12.99
CA TYR A 92 -13.99 3.93 -12.42
C TYR A 92 -14.35 2.54 -11.89
N THR A 93 -13.45 1.57 -11.92
CA THR A 93 -13.68 0.26 -11.29
C THR A 93 -13.44 0.31 -9.79
N ASN A 94 -14.09 -0.57 -9.05
CA ASN A 94 -13.92 -0.69 -7.61
C ASN A 94 -13.14 -1.97 -7.25
N ILE A 95 -12.26 -1.88 -6.27
CA ILE A 95 -11.62 -3.03 -5.63
C ILE A 95 -12.04 -3.08 -4.18
N THR A 96 -12.64 -4.20 -3.79
CA THR A 96 -13.02 -4.46 -2.40
C THR A 96 -12.01 -5.39 -1.75
N LEU A 97 -11.50 -5.00 -0.58
CA LEU A 97 -10.54 -5.74 0.21
C LEU A 97 -11.20 -6.26 1.48
N THR A 98 -11.19 -7.58 1.66
CA THR A 98 -11.72 -8.23 2.85
C THR A 98 -10.62 -8.35 3.92
N PRO A 99 -10.85 -7.91 5.16
CA PRO A 99 -9.85 -8.02 6.22
C PRO A 99 -9.60 -9.48 6.57
N ARG A 100 -8.35 -9.82 6.90
CA ARG A 100 -8.02 -11.12 7.46
C ARG A 100 -8.71 -11.25 8.81
N LYS A 101 -9.43 -12.35 9.03
CA LYS A 101 -9.98 -12.71 10.33
C LYS A 101 -8.83 -12.85 11.33
N VAL A 102 -8.76 -11.94 12.29
CA VAL A 102 -7.89 -12.08 13.46
C VAL A 102 -8.73 -12.78 14.52
N LYS A 103 -8.17 -13.81 15.20
CA LYS A 103 -8.83 -14.34 16.41
C LYS A 103 -8.93 -13.18 17.39
N LYS A 104 -10.11 -12.90 17.96
CA LYS A 104 -10.35 -11.77 18.85
C LYS A 104 -9.17 -11.60 19.81
N ASP A 105 -8.50 -10.46 19.75
CA ASP A 105 -7.55 -10.07 20.78
C ASP A 105 -8.35 -9.89 22.08
N THR A 106 -7.98 -10.63 23.11
CA THR A 106 -8.58 -10.57 24.45
C THR A 106 -8.23 -9.30 25.23
N THR A 107 -7.55 -8.34 24.61
CA THR A 107 -7.15 -7.06 25.19
C THR A 107 -7.99 -5.90 24.64
N GLU A 108 -9.31 -6.01 24.71
CA GLU A 108 -10.21 -4.84 24.64
C GLU A 108 -10.07 -4.05 25.95
N GLN A 109 -8.95 -3.34 26.13
CA GLN A 109 -8.88 -2.29 27.13
C GLN A 109 -9.56 -1.04 26.56
N GLU A 110 -10.84 -0.90 26.90
CA GLU A 110 -11.59 0.36 26.84
C GLU A 110 -10.91 1.38 27.76
N SER A 111 -9.92 2.11 27.25
CA SER A 111 -9.40 3.30 27.94
C SER A 111 -9.77 4.54 27.12
N ASN A 112 -10.63 5.38 27.70
CA ASN A 112 -11.29 6.50 27.03
C ASN A 112 -10.38 7.68 26.63
N PHE A 113 -9.05 7.58 26.82
CA PHE A 113 -8.13 8.70 26.58
C PHE A 113 -6.75 8.33 26.00
N MET A 114 -6.55 7.13 25.45
CA MET A 114 -5.29 6.80 24.77
C MET A 114 -5.41 6.83 23.24
N THR A 115 -4.52 7.56 22.59
CA THR A 115 -4.27 7.38 21.15
C THR A 115 -3.73 5.97 20.93
N VAL A 116 -4.56 5.05 20.48
CA VAL A 116 -4.09 3.71 20.10
C VAL A 116 -4.18 3.56 18.59
N SER A 117 -3.04 3.31 17.94
CA SER A 117 -3.03 2.98 16.53
C SER A 117 -3.50 1.54 16.31
N SER A 118 -4.41 1.33 15.38
CA SER A 118 -4.89 0.01 14.96
C SER A 118 -4.35 -0.36 13.59
N MET A 119 -4.23 -1.67 13.33
CA MET A 119 -3.80 -2.19 12.04
C MET A 119 -4.81 -3.21 11.50
N ILE A 120 -5.27 -3.00 10.27
CA ILE A 120 -6.10 -3.96 9.53
C ILE A 120 -5.23 -4.54 8.41
N ILE A 121 -5.28 -5.86 8.25
CA ILE A 121 -4.46 -6.60 7.27
C ILE A 121 -5.37 -7.16 6.19
N TYR A 122 -5.10 -6.81 4.94
CA TYR A 122 -5.78 -7.35 3.77
C TYR A 122 -4.81 -8.24 2.99
N GLN A 123 -5.19 -9.50 2.75
CA GLN A 123 -4.48 -10.34 1.80
C GLN A 123 -5.00 -10.02 0.41
N LEU A 124 -4.10 -9.73 -0.53
CA LEU A 124 -4.47 -9.42 -1.90
C LEU A 124 -4.53 -10.70 -2.71
N THR A 125 -5.58 -10.87 -3.51
CA THR A 125 -5.57 -11.82 -4.63
C THR A 125 -4.64 -11.32 -5.73
N ASP A 126 -4.24 -12.21 -6.64
CA ASP A 126 -3.40 -11.82 -7.78
C ASP A 126 -4.09 -10.78 -8.66
N GLU A 127 -5.40 -10.90 -8.86
CA GLU A 127 -6.19 -9.93 -9.63
C GLU A 127 -6.23 -8.56 -8.94
N GLN A 128 -6.50 -8.53 -7.62
CA GLN A 128 -6.49 -7.31 -6.84
C GLN A 128 -5.11 -6.64 -6.87
N TYR A 129 -4.03 -7.41 -6.69
CA TYR A 129 -2.67 -6.90 -6.76
C TYR A 129 -2.37 -6.29 -8.13
N LYS A 130 -2.60 -7.05 -9.22
CA LYS A 130 -2.38 -6.60 -10.60
C LYS A 130 -3.17 -5.34 -10.94
N THR A 131 -4.40 -5.24 -10.44
CA THR A 131 -5.25 -4.06 -10.70
C THR A 131 -4.78 -2.86 -9.89
N LEU A 132 -4.39 -3.04 -8.62
CA LEU A 132 -3.88 -1.99 -7.75
C LEU A 132 -2.51 -1.44 -8.17
N ILE A 133 -1.67 -2.20 -8.88
CA ILE A 133 -0.42 -1.68 -9.47
C ILE A 133 -0.65 -0.91 -10.78
N LYS A 134 -1.77 -1.18 -11.47
CA LYS A 134 -2.10 -0.64 -12.79
C LYS A 134 -2.84 0.69 -12.71
N TYR A 135 -3.86 0.81 -11.86
CA TYR A 135 -4.74 1.98 -11.83
C TYR A 135 -4.60 2.79 -10.52
N PRO A 136 -4.42 4.12 -10.61
CA PRO A 136 -4.36 4.99 -9.44
C PRO A 136 -5.66 4.94 -8.63
N ILE A 137 -5.57 5.14 -7.31
CA ILE A 137 -6.74 5.13 -6.42
C ILE A 137 -7.23 6.56 -6.22
N THR A 138 -8.49 6.82 -6.57
CA THR A 138 -9.10 8.16 -6.51
C THR A 138 -9.89 8.37 -5.22
N SER A 139 -10.47 7.32 -4.64
CA SER A 139 -11.17 7.39 -3.36
C SER A 139 -11.08 6.09 -2.57
N VAL A 140 -11.36 6.19 -1.27
CA VAL A 140 -11.44 5.04 -0.37
C VAL A 140 -12.73 5.10 0.45
N LYS A 141 -13.49 4.01 0.46
CA LYS A 141 -14.66 3.79 1.31
C LYS A 141 -14.31 2.81 2.43
N TYR A 142 -14.67 3.17 3.65
CA TYR A 142 -14.49 2.36 4.86
C TYR A 142 -15.72 2.48 5.75
N PHE A 143 -15.93 1.49 6.63
CA PHE A 143 -17.07 1.47 7.54
C PHE A 143 -16.67 1.85 8.96
N ILE A 144 -17.59 2.52 9.62
CA ILE A 144 -17.56 2.91 11.03
C ILE A 144 -18.85 2.42 11.68
N ASP A 145 -19.02 2.69 12.98
CA ASP A 145 -20.21 2.22 13.71
C ASP A 145 -21.52 2.78 13.16
N THR A 146 -21.54 4.05 12.79
CA THR A 146 -22.72 4.76 12.27
C THR A 146 -22.97 4.61 10.76
N GLY A 147 -22.12 3.89 10.02
CA GLY A 147 -22.28 3.70 8.57
C GLY A 147 -20.97 3.57 7.82
N PHE A 148 -20.86 4.23 6.67
CA PHE A 148 -19.62 4.27 5.87
C PHE A 148 -19.25 5.70 5.50
N ILE A 149 -17.96 5.90 5.27
CA ILE A 149 -17.41 7.16 4.79
C ILE A 149 -16.62 6.89 3.51
N THR A 150 -16.86 7.70 2.49
CA THR A 150 -16.03 7.76 1.29
C THR A 150 -15.13 8.99 1.34
N LYS A 151 -13.82 8.78 1.18
CA LYS A 151 -12.82 9.85 1.22
C LYS A 151 -12.06 9.92 -0.10
N SER A 152 -12.18 11.06 -0.79
CA SER A 152 -11.38 11.35 -1.99
C SER A 152 -9.90 11.50 -1.64
N ILE A 153 -9.05 11.02 -2.54
CA ILE A 153 -7.58 11.08 -2.44
C ILE A 153 -7.08 12.19 -3.35
N LYS A 154 -6.30 13.12 -2.77
CA LYS A 154 -5.65 14.19 -3.53
C LYS A 154 -4.79 13.60 -4.65
N GLU A 155 -4.81 14.20 -5.83
CA GLU A 155 -4.13 13.74 -7.04
C GLU A 155 -2.66 13.35 -6.79
N ASN A 156 -1.91 14.21 -6.09
CA ASN A 156 -0.50 13.96 -5.73
C ASN A 156 -0.27 12.77 -4.76
N LYS A 157 -1.33 12.14 -4.26
CA LYS A 157 -1.29 10.94 -3.40
C LYS A 157 -1.86 9.69 -4.07
N GLN A 158 -2.58 9.79 -5.20
CA GLN A 158 -3.31 8.66 -5.80
C GLN A 158 -2.41 7.49 -6.22
N ASN A 159 -1.17 7.79 -6.63
CA ASN A 159 -0.18 6.79 -7.03
C ASN A 159 0.61 6.16 -5.86
N LYS A 160 0.30 6.50 -4.60
CA LYS A 160 1.11 6.05 -3.46
C LYS A 160 1.00 4.56 -3.18
N ILE A 161 -0.19 3.97 -3.31
CA ILE A 161 -0.38 2.53 -3.13
C ILE A 161 0.34 1.75 -4.21
N GLN A 162 0.20 2.15 -5.48
CA GLN A 162 0.95 1.58 -6.59
C GLN A 162 2.47 1.56 -6.32
N LYS A 163 3.01 2.68 -5.85
CA LYS A 163 4.44 2.81 -5.56
C LYS A 163 4.93 1.81 -4.51
N ILE A 164 4.17 1.59 -3.43
CA ILE A 164 4.56 0.61 -2.41
C ILE A 164 4.33 -0.84 -2.86
N LEU A 165 3.32 -1.09 -3.70
CA LEU A 165 3.04 -2.43 -4.22
C LEU A 165 4.11 -2.88 -5.22
N LYS A 166 4.53 -2.01 -6.14
CA LYS A 166 5.64 -2.29 -7.07
C LYS A 166 6.99 -2.56 -6.37
N CYS A 167 7.12 -2.16 -5.10
CA CYS A 167 8.31 -2.44 -4.31
C CYS A 167 8.37 -3.86 -3.72
N ILE A 168 7.25 -4.59 -3.77
CA ILE A 168 7.12 -5.97 -3.27
C ILE A 168 6.74 -6.94 -4.39
N GLU A 169 6.93 -6.52 -5.64
CA GLU A 169 6.82 -7.37 -6.82
C GLU A 169 7.86 -8.48 -6.80
#